data_AF-A0A5W4F1J0-F1
#
_entry.id   AF-A0A5W4F1J0-F1
#
_cell.length_a   1.000
_cell.length_b   1.000
_cell.length_c   1.000
_cell.angle_alpha   90.00
_cell.angle_beta   90.00
_cell.angle_gamma   90.00
#
_symmetry.space_group_name_H-M   'P 1'
#
loop_
_entity.id
_entity.type
_entity.pdbx_description
1 polymer ?
#
loop_
_entity_poly.entity_id
_entity_poly.type
_entity_poly.pdbx_seq_one_letter_code
_entity_poly.pdbx_strand_id
1 'polypeptide(L)'
;NRKLWACLGDVSRQVEWHGRRLDAESWKCVFTAALKQQDVVPNLAGNGFVVIGQSTSRMRVSEFAELLELIQAFGTERGVKWSDEARLALEWKARFGDAA
;
A
#
# COMPACT_ATOMS: atom_id res chain seq x y z
N ASN A 1 -7.25 -7.90 6.55
CA ASN A 1 -7.20 -6.85 5.49
C ASN A 1 -7.73 -5.47 5.89
N ARG A 2 -8.70 -5.30 6.79
CA ARG A 2 -9.25 -3.98 7.17
C ARG A 2 -8.18 -2.92 7.55
N LYS A 3 -7.18 -3.35 8.33
CA LYS A 3 -6.01 -2.54 8.74
C LYS A 3 -5.30 -1.83 7.58
N LEU A 4 -4.97 -2.53 6.50
CA LEU A 4 -4.31 -1.95 5.32
C LEU A 4 -5.21 -0.89 4.67
N TRP A 5 -6.50 -1.21 4.49
CA TRP A 5 -7.46 -0.32 3.86
C TRP A 5 -7.73 0.94 4.67
N ALA A 6 -7.66 0.88 6.00
CA ALA A 6 -7.75 2.06 6.86
C ALA A 6 -6.60 3.03 6.58
N CYS A 7 -5.35 2.55 6.59
CA CYS A 7 -4.18 3.38 6.27
C CYS A 7 -4.24 3.94 4.84
N LEU A 8 -4.56 3.10 3.84
CA LEU A 8 -4.68 3.56 2.46
C LEU A 8 -5.81 4.59 2.28
N GLY A 9 -6.92 4.41 2.99
CA GLY A 9 -8.03 5.35 2.99
C GLY A 9 -7.65 6.70 3.58
N ASP A 10 -6.89 6.71 4.68
CA ASP A 10 -6.39 7.93 5.30
C ASP A 10 -5.44 8.69 4.36
N VAL A 11 -4.52 7.99 3.69
CA VAL A 11 -3.64 8.58 2.67
C VAL A 11 -4.46 9.12 1.49
N SER A 12 -5.39 8.33 0.95
CA SER A 12 -6.23 8.68 -0.19
C SER A 12 -7.00 9.98 0.02
N ARG A 13 -7.54 10.22 1.22
CA ARG A 13 -8.31 11.43 1.53
C ARG A 13 -7.44 12.68 1.69
N GLN A 14 -6.17 12.51 2.06
CA GLN A 14 -5.33 13.60 2.56
C GLN A 14 -4.20 13.98 1.61
N VAL A 15 -3.71 13.04 0.80
CA VAL A 15 -2.54 13.25 -0.07
C VAL A 15 -2.95 13.42 -1.51
N GLU A 16 -2.50 14.51 -2.12
CA GLU A 16 -2.49 14.69 -3.56
C GLU A 16 -1.14 14.24 -4.13
N TRP A 17 -1.17 13.44 -5.19
CA TRP A 17 0.00 12.85 -5.81
C TRP A 17 0.17 13.38 -7.24
N HIS A 18 1.21 14.20 -7.46
CA HIS A 18 1.50 14.82 -8.76
C HIS A 18 0.27 15.44 -9.45
N GLY A 19 -0.50 16.25 -8.72
CA GLY A 19 -1.68 16.94 -9.27
C GLY A 19 -2.95 16.09 -9.33
N ARG A 20 -2.95 14.87 -8.77
CA ARG A 20 -4.10 13.96 -8.79
C ARG A 20 -4.36 13.34 -7.43
N ARG A 21 -5.64 13.20 -7.08
CA ARG A 21 -6.06 12.33 -5.98
C ARG A 21 -6.24 10.91 -6.47
N LEU A 22 -5.70 9.97 -5.70
CA LEU A 22 -5.78 8.55 -5.96
C LEU A 22 -6.70 7.91 -4.92
N ASP A 23 -7.48 6.92 -5.34
CA ASP A 23 -8.27 6.09 -4.43
C ASP A 23 -7.36 5.09 -3.68
N ALA A 24 -7.92 4.44 -2.66
CA ALA A 24 -7.17 3.49 -1.84
C ALA A 24 -6.61 2.31 -2.66
N GLU A 25 -7.32 1.88 -3.71
CA GLU A 25 -6.86 0.81 -4.59
C GLU A 25 -5.64 1.23 -5.41
N SER A 26 -5.67 2.43 -6.00
CA SER A 26 -4.53 2.99 -6.73
C SER A 26 -3.34 3.21 -5.81
N TRP A 27 -3.55 3.73 -4.60
CA TRP A 27 -2.49 3.85 -3.60
C TRP A 27 -1.87 2.50 -3.24
N LYS A 28 -2.69 1.45 -3.10
CA LYS A 28 -2.19 0.08 -2.88
C LYS A 28 -1.20 -0.31 -3.99
N CYS A 29 -1.55 -0.06 -5.25
CA CYS A 29 -0.67 -0.36 -6.39
C CYS A 29 0.64 0.44 -6.35
N VAL A 30 0.58 1.72 -5.97
CA VAL A 30 1.77 2.57 -5.85
C VAL A 30 2.72 2.03 -4.77
N PHE A 31 2.21 1.72 -3.58
CA PHE A 31 3.05 1.21 -2.49
C PHE A 31 3.58 -0.20 -2.75
N THR A 32 2.79 -1.09 -3.35
CA THR A 32 3.28 -2.44 -3.67
C THR A 32 4.36 -2.41 -4.76
N ALA A 33 4.23 -1.50 -5.73
CA ALA A 33 5.24 -1.30 -6.78
C ALA A 33 6.57 -0.75 -6.24
N ALA A 34 6.55 -0.03 -5.11
CA ALA A 34 7.76 0.45 -4.45
C ALA A 34 8.54 -0.67 -3.75
N LEU A 35 7.88 -1.76 -3.35
CA LEU A 35 8.52 -2.90 -2.69
C LEU A 35 8.93 -4.01 -3.64
N LYS A 36 8.15 -4.21 -4.71
CA LYS A 36 8.40 -5.28 -5.69
C LYS A 36 8.20 -4.79 -7.10
N GLN A 37 9.08 -5.24 -7.98
CA GLN A 37 8.95 -5.00 -9.41
C GLN A 37 7.62 -5.55 -9.93
N GLN A 38 7.02 -4.79 -10.85
CA GLN A 38 5.79 -5.17 -11.53
C GLN A 38 6.12 -6.04 -12.74
N ASP A 39 5.25 -7.00 -13.03
CA ASP A 39 5.40 -7.85 -14.21
C ASP A 39 4.82 -7.13 -15.44
N VAL A 40 5.42 -7.34 -16.62
CA VAL A 40 4.94 -6.78 -17.88
C VAL A 40 4.67 -7.92 -18.85
N VAL A 41 3.44 -8.02 -19.35
CA VAL A 41 3.01 -9.10 -20.24
C VAL A 41 2.38 -8.55 -21.52
N PRO A 42 2.42 -9.29 -22.65
CA PRO A 42 1.69 -8.90 -23.86
C PRO A 42 0.18 -8.76 -23.60
N ASN A 43 -0.45 -7.76 -24.24
CA ASN A 43 -1.89 -7.60 -24.17
C ASN A 43 -2.62 -8.66 -25.02
N LEU A 44 -3.93 -8.81 -24.79
CA LEU A 44 -4.75 -9.79 -25.54
C LEU A 44 -4.80 -9.52 -27.04
N ALA A 45 -4.61 -8.27 -27.47
CA ALA A 45 -4.62 -7.87 -28.88
C ALA A 45 -3.27 -8.08 -29.59
N GLY A 46 -2.22 -8.49 -28.87
CA GLY A 46 -0.88 -8.74 -29.42
C GLY A 46 -0.16 -7.49 -29.96
N ASN A 47 -0.66 -6.29 -29.66
CA ASN A 47 -0.14 -5.02 -30.19
C ASN A 47 0.36 -4.06 -29.09
N GLY A 48 0.47 -4.55 -27.85
CA GLY A 48 0.91 -3.76 -26.72
C GLY A 48 1.19 -4.62 -25.49
N PHE A 49 1.30 -3.97 -24.33
CA PHE A 49 1.62 -4.61 -23.06
C PHE A 49 0.67 -4.18 -21.95
N VAL A 50 0.58 -5.00 -20.91
CA VAL A 50 -0.16 -4.75 -19.67
C VAL A 50 0.82 -4.89 -18.51
N VAL A 51 0.79 -3.94 -17.59
CA VAL A 51 1.57 -3.99 -16.35
C VAL A 51 0.71 -4.65 -15.27
N ILE A 52 1.23 -5.72 -14.68
CA ILE A 52 0.58 -6.49 -13.62
C ILE A 52 1.26 -6.16 -12.30
N GLY A 53 0.52 -5.50 -11.41
CA GLY A 53 0.94 -5.27 -10.04
C GLY A 53 0.93 -6.56 -9.21
N GLN A 54 1.69 -6.56 -8.12
CA GLN A 54 1.73 -7.69 -7.19
C GLN A 54 0.46 -7.73 -6.32
N SER A 55 -0.12 -8.93 -6.18
CA SER A 55 -1.30 -9.13 -5.31
C SER A 55 -0.90 -9.15 -3.85
N THR A 56 -1.47 -8.24 -3.04
CA THR A 56 -1.25 -8.24 -1.59
C THR A 56 -1.83 -9.48 -0.89
N SER A 57 -2.77 -10.20 -1.52
CA SER A 57 -3.30 -11.46 -0.96
C SER A 57 -2.31 -12.62 -1.02
N ARG A 58 -1.25 -12.51 -1.84
CA ARG A 58 -0.20 -13.53 -2.00
C ARG A 58 1.09 -13.15 -1.27
N MET A 59 1.12 -12.01 -0.61
CA MET A 59 2.28 -11.56 0.15
C MET A 59 2.46 -12.41 1.41
N ARG A 60 3.72 -12.68 1.76
CA ARG A 60 4.07 -13.26 3.07
C ARG A 60 3.78 -12.23 4.18
N VAL A 61 3.68 -12.71 5.41
CA VAL A 61 3.44 -11.85 6.58
C VAL A 61 4.50 -10.76 6.71
N SER A 62 5.78 -11.11 6.49
CA SER A 62 6.90 -10.16 6.50
C SER A 62 6.76 -9.06 5.44
N GLU A 63 6.44 -9.45 4.20
CA GLU A 63 6.25 -8.51 3.07
C GLU A 63 5.05 -7.57 3.32
N PHE A 64 3.99 -8.09 3.94
CA PHE A 64 2.85 -7.28 4.33
C PHE A 64 3.18 -6.30 5.46
N ALA A 65 4.06 -6.69 6.39
CA ALA A 65 4.54 -5.81 7.46
C ALA A 65 5.42 -4.68 6.91
N GLU A 66 6.30 -4.97 5.96
CA GLU A 66 7.09 -3.97 5.22
C GLU A 66 6.19 -3.00 4.45
N LEU A 67 5.11 -3.51 3.83
CA LEU A 67 4.12 -2.65 3.15
C LEU A 67 3.44 -1.67 4.11
N LEU A 68 3.01 -2.13 5.29
CA LEU A 68 2.40 -1.25 6.28
C LEU A 68 3.39 -0.20 6.82
N GLU A 69 4.65 -0.58 7.00
CA GLU A 69 5.72 0.34 7.40
C GLU A 69 5.94 1.44 6.38
N LEU A 70 6.03 1.06 5.11
CA LEU A 70 6.22 2.02 4.03
C LEU A 70 5.06 3.03 3.97
N ILE A 71 3.82 2.54 4.10
CA ILE A 71 2.62 3.40 4.13
C ILE A 71 2.66 4.36 5.33
N GLN A 72 3.06 3.86 6.50
CA GLN A 72 3.17 4.66 7.72
C GLN A 72 4.22 5.76 7.60
N ALA A 73 5.43 5.39 7.16
CA ALA A 73 6.54 6.31 6.97
C ALA A 73 6.14 7.42 5.98
N PHE A 74 5.64 7.03 4.82
CA PHE A 74 5.14 7.96 3.80
C PHE A 74 4.06 8.89 4.34
N GLY A 75 3.03 8.35 5.00
CA GLY A 75 1.95 9.16 5.53
C GLY A 75 2.43 10.12 6.62
N THR A 76 3.38 9.70 7.45
CA THR A 76 3.95 10.55 8.52
C THR A 76 4.74 11.71 7.93
N GLU A 77 5.59 11.47 6.94
CA GLU A 77 6.33 12.52 6.22
C GLU A 77 5.40 13.54 5.55
N ARG A 78 4.22 13.10 5.14
CA ARG A 78 3.19 13.95 4.51
C ARG A 78 2.19 14.55 5.49
N GLY A 79 2.36 14.34 6.80
CA GLY A 79 1.46 14.87 7.83
C GLY A 79 0.05 14.27 7.79
N VAL A 80 -0.10 13.04 7.31
CA VAL A 80 -1.38 12.30 7.30
C VAL A 80 -1.85 12.09 8.74
N LYS A 81 -3.09 12.47 9.01
CA LYS A 81 -3.76 12.18 10.29
C LYS A 81 -4.38 10.79 10.20
N TRP A 82 -3.86 9.87 11.01
CA TRP A 82 -4.35 8.48 11.06
C TRP A 82 -5.62 8.37 11.89
N SER A 83 -6.62 7.71 11.32
CA SER A 83 -7.83 7.26 12.02
C SER A 83 -7.49 6.24 13.11
N ASP A 84 -8.40 6.05 14.07
CA ASP A 84 -8.19 5.10 15.17
C ASP A 84 -7.94 3.67 14.67
N GLU A 85 -8.63 3.25 13.61
CA GLU A 85 -8.42 1.93 12.99
C GLU A 85 -7.02 1.80 12.37
N ALA A 86 -6.52 2.87 11.73
CA ALA A 86 -5.15 2.91 11.23
C ALA A 86 -4.13 2.92 12.38
N ARG A 87 -4.34 3.68 13.45
CA ARG A 87 -3.44 3.69 14.62
C ARG A 87 -3.33 2.32 15.26
N LEU A 88 -4.44 1.63 15.48
CA LEU A 88 -4.47 0.25 16.01
C LEU A 88 -3.71 -0.73 15.09
N ALA A 89 -3.76 -0.52 13.78
CA ALA A 89 -3.00 -1.33 12.83
C ALA A 89 -1.49 -1.14 12.99
N LEU A 90 -1.05 0.12 13.14
CA LEU A 90 0.34 0.51 13.24
C LEU A 90 0.95 0.14 14.60
N GLU A 91 0.19 0.32 15.69
CA GLU A 91 0.60 -0.05 17.05
C GLU A 91 0.74 -1.57 17.21
N TRP A 92 -0.11 -2.35 16.53
CA TRP A 92 0.00 -3.82 16.54
C TRP A 92 1.36 -4.27 15.98
N LYS A 93 1.89 -3.60 14.95
CA LYS A 93 3.24 -3.89 14.45
C LYS A 93 4.30 -3.55 15.50
N ALA A 94 4.23 -2.37 16.11
CA ALA A 94 5.20 -1.94 17.13
C ALA A 94 5.25 -2.89 18.33
N ARG A 95 4.13 -3.58 18.64
CA ARG A 95 4.00 -4.46 19.79
C ARG A 95 4.37 -5.93 19.52
N PHE A 96 4.28 -6.40 18.27
CA PHE A 96 4.42 -7.83 17.93
C PHE A 96 5.35 -8.12 16.73
N GLY A 97 6.07 -7.11 16.23
CA GLY A 97 7.00 -7.26 15.11
C GLY A 97 8.04 -8.35 15.38
N ASP A 98 8.08 -9.33 14.48
CA ASP A 98 8.95 -10.53 14.41
C ASP A 98 8.46 -11.86 15.04
N ALA A 99 7.24 -11.94 15.60
CA ALA A 99 6.75 -13.19 16.21
C ALA A 99 5.70 -13.99 15.39
N ALA A 100 5.61 -13.81 14.08
CA ALA A 100 4.67 -14.56 13.23
C ALA A 100 5.25 -14.98 11.89
#